data_AF-A0A4Q8U173-F1
#
_entry.id   AF-A0A4Q8U173-F1
#
_cell.length_a   1.000
_cell.length_b   1.000
_cell.length_c   1.000
_cell.angle_alpha   90.00
_cell.angle_beta   90.00
_cell.angle_gamma   90.00
#
_symmetry.space_group_name_H-M   'P 1'
#
loop_
_entity.id
_entity.type
_entity.pdbx_description
1 polymer ?
#
loop_
_entity_poly.entity_id
_entity_poly.type
_entity_poly.pdbx_seq_one_letter_code
_entity_poly.pdbx_strand_id
1 'polypeptide(L)'
;MNDVFGFVSLIVLGCGVYTLYAYIKMKKTGEINEILLLGNAYVAKKCKNKKAFLEKALPSVLVFGIVTTIYGVIDMINSFVKPVGIVDTIANILFLIVLVGFLVYTTKLKKQYF
;
A
#
# COMPACT_ATOMS: atom_id res chain seq x y z
N MET A 1 14.90 -8.93 -21.05
CA MET A 1 14.07 -9.03 -19.83
C MET A 1 14.25 -7.77 -18.98
N ASN A 2 13.96 -6.58 -19.52
CA ASN A 2 14.13 -5.30 -18.79
C ASN A 2 12.82 -4.49 -18.75
N ASP A 3 11.92 -4.66 -19.72
CA ASP A 3 10.64 -3.94 -19.78
C ASP A 3 9.67 -4.33 -18.66
N VAL A 4 9.63 -5.60 -18.28
CA VAL A 4 8.72 -6.10 -17.25
C VAL A 4 9.09 -5.57 -15.87
N PHE A 5 10.39 -5.50 -15.54
CA PHE A 5 10.85 -5.00 -14.25
C PHE A 5 10.56 -3.50 -14.12
N GLY A 6 10.90 -2.68 -15.12
CA GLY A 6 10.60 -1.24 -15.09
C GLY A 6 9.10 -0.93 -15.03
N PHE A 7 8.26 -1.74 -15.69
CA PHE A 7 6.80 -1.59 -15.62
C PHE A 7 6.25 -1.93 -14.22
N VAL A 8 6.79 -2.96 -13.58
CA VAL A 8 6.44 -3.31 -12.19
C VAL A 8 6.86 -2.20 -11.22
N SER A 9 8.06 -1.64 -11.35
CA SER A 9 8.53 -0.50 -10.54
C SER A 9 7.57 0.70 -10.65
N LEU A 10 7.12 1.01 -11.88
CA LEU A 10 6.17 2.09 -12.14
C LEU A 10 4.82 1.85 -11.47
N ILE A 11 4.30 0.62 -11.50
CA ILE A 11 3.05 0.25 -10.83
C ILE A 11 3.21 0.37 -9.31
N VAL A 12 4.31 -0.12 -8.74
CA VAL A 12 4.58 -0.06 -7.30
C VAL A 12 4.68 1.39 -6.83
N LEU A 13 5.39 2.24 -7.58
CA LEU A 13 5.52 3.67 -7.28
C LEU A 13 4.15 4.37 -7.38
N GLY A 14 3.37 4.08 -8.42
CA GLY A 14 2.00 4.55 -8.57
C GLY A 14 1.09 4.11 -7.42
N CYS A 15 1.23 2.87 -6.94
CA CYS A 15 0.50 2.34 -5.81
C CYS A 15 0.86 3.05 -4.49
N GLY A 16 2.15 3.31 -4.25
CA GLY A 16 2.62 4.05 -3.08
C GLY A 16 2.07 5.48 -3.03
N VAL A 17 2.19 6.20 -4.14
CA VAL A 17 1.67 7.58 -4.28
C VAL A 17 0.14 7.61 -4.14
N TYR A 18 -0.57 6.66 -4.77
CA TYR A 18 -2.02 6.56 -4.63
C TYR A 18 -2.44 6.25 -3.18
N THR A 19 -1.69 5.42 -2.47
CA THR A 19 -1.93 5.12 -1.05
C THR A 19 -1.78 6.37 -0.17
N LEU A 20 -0.75 7.18 -0.43
CA LEU A 20 -0.56 8.49 0.23
C LEU A 20 -1.69 9.48 -0.08
N TYR A 21 -2.12 9.55 -1.35
CA TYR A 21 -3.26 10.37 -1.74
C TYR A 21 -4.55 9.92 -1.04
N ALA A 22 -4.78 8.60 -1.00
CA ALA A 22 -5.92 8.00 -0.32
C ALA A 22 -5.90 8.31 1.19
N TYR A 23 -4.73 8.32 1.84
CA TYR A 23 -4.58 8.77 3.22
C TYR A 23 -5.03 10.22 3.40
N ILE A 24 -4.56 11.15 2.56
CA ILE A 24 -4.92 12.57 2.66
C ILE A 24 -6.43 12.75 2.45
N LYS A 25 -7.00 12.06 1.46
CA LYS A 25 -8.44 12.07 1.20
C LYS A 25 -9.20 11.54 2.42
N MET A 26 -8.87 10.37 2.93
CA MET A 26 -9.48 9.79 4.13
C MET A 26 -9.40 10.70 5.36
N LYS A 27 -8.27 11.38 5.55
CA LYS A 27 -8.07 12.33 6.66
C LYS A 27 -8.92 13.59 6.50
N LYS A 28 -9.12 14.08 5.28
CA LYS A 28 -9.91 15.30 5.00
C LYS A 28 -11.42 15.05 4.95
N THR A 29 -11.88 14.04 4.22
CA THR A 29 -13.31 13.74 4.06
C THR A 29 -13.87 12.85 5.16
N GLY A 30 -13.04 12.10 5.89
CA GLY A 30 -13.52 11.08 6.84
C GLY A 30 -14.21 9.90 6.17
N GLU A 31 -14.19 9.84 4.83
CA GLU A 31 -14.72 8.77 4.02
C GLU A 31 -13.63 7.71 3.78
N ILE A 32 -13.98 6.45 4.02
CA ILE A 32 -13.08 5.33 3.75
C ILE A 32 -12.97 5.20 2.22
N ASN A 33 -11.75 5.18 1.67
CA ASN A 33 -11.58 4.82 0.26
C ASN A 33 -11.86 3.32 0.11
N GLU A 34 -13.12 2.97 -0.14
CA GLU A 34 -13.62 1.59 -0.14
C GLU A 34 -12.92 0.69 -1.15
N ILE A 35 -12.48 1.24 -2.28
CA ILE A 35 -11.77 0.49 -3.32
C ILE A 35 -10.37 0.06 -2.83
N LEU A 36 -9.64 0.98 -2.19
CA LEU A 36 -8.29 0.70 -1.70
C LEU A 36 -8.31 -0.11 -0.39
N LEU A 37 -9.13 0.33 0.57
CA LEU A 37 -9.12 -0.24 1.91
C LEU A 37 -10.03 -1.45 2.06
N LEU A 38 -11.21 -1.48 1.46
CA LEU A 38 -12.21 -2.52 1.70
C LEU A 38 -12.25 -3.59 0.61
N GLY A 39 -11.99 -3.20 -0.64
CA GLY A 39 -12.26 -4.03 -1.81
C GLY A 39 -13.76 -4.16 -2.04
N ASN A 40 -14.18 -4.25 -3.30
CA ASN A 40 -15.59 -4.25 -3.71
C ASN A 40 -16.48 -5.25 -2.94
N ALA A 41 -15.90 -6.35 -2.42
CA ALA A 41 -16.60 -7.37 -1.65
C ALA A 41 -17.08 -6.91 -0.26
N TYR A 42 -16.43 -5.95 0.38
CA TYR A 42 -16.78 -5.52 1.74
C TYR A 42 -17.79 -4.37 1.80
N VAL A 43 -17.97 -3.63 0.70
CA VAL A 43 -18.95 -2.53 0.57
C VAL A 43 -20.37 -3.00 0.87
N ALA A 44 -20.65 -4.29 0.63
CA ALA A 44 -21.94 -4.91 0.92
C ALA A 44 -22.21 -5.14 2.43
N LYS A 45 -21.18 -5.21 3.28
CA LYS A 45 -21.36 -5.32 4.74
C LYS A 45 -21.37 -3.92 5.36
N LYS A 46 -22.49 -3.51 5.96
CA LYS A 46 -22.58 -2.25 6.71
C LYS A 46 -21.51 -2.20 7.80
N CYS A 47 -20.50 -1.34 7.63
CA CYS A 47 -19.49 -1.07 8.64
C CYS A 47 -20.14 -0.70 9.98
N LYS A 48 -19.83 -1.43 11.06
CA LYS A 48 -20.34 -1.09 12.40
C LYS A 48 -19.77 0.22 12.92
N ASN A 49 -18.52 0.55 12.59
CA ASN A 49 -17.82 1.75 13.08
C ASN A 49 -16.76 2.26 12.10
N LYS A 50 -17.19 3.04 11.10
CA LYS A 50 -16.32 3.61 10.05
C LYS A 50 -15.19 4.49 10.63
N LYS A 51 -15.52 5.33 11.61
CA LYS A 51 -14.56 6.28 12.23
C LYS A 51 -13.41 5.58 12.94
N ALA A 52 -13.72 4.59 13.79
CA ALA A 52 -12.71 3.85 14.54
C ALA A 52 -11.82 2.98 13.64
N PHE A 53 -12.38 2.43 12.55
CA PHE A 53 -11.60 1.73 11.53
C PHE A 53 -10.62 2.70 10.84
N LEU A 54 -11.09 3.88 10.44
CA LEU A 54 -10.25 4.92 9.82
C LEU A 54 -9.13 5.37 10.74
N GLU A 55 -9.41 5.69 12.00
CA GLU A 55 -8.39 6.13 12.96
C GLU A 55 -7.25 5.13 13.12
N LYS A 56 -7.56 3.83 13.12
CA LYS A 56 -6.56 2.77 13.22
C LYS A 56 -5.89 2.41 11.90
N ALA A 57 -6.62 2.45 10.79
CA ALA A 57 -6.08 2.12 9.48
C ALA A 57 -5.21 3.25 8.90
N LEU A 58 -5.57 4.52 9.13
CA LEU A 58 -4.85 5.71 8.66
C LEU A 58 -3.34 5.68 8.94
N PRO A 59 -2.86 5.48 10.17
CA PRO A 59 -1.42 5.46 10.45
C PRO A 59 -0.72 4.30 9.72
N SER A 60 -1.35 3.12 9.63
CA SER A 60 -0.79 1.99 8.89
C SER A 60 -0.73 2.24 7.38
N VAL A 61 -1.76 2.87 6.80
CA VAL A 61 -1.82 3.25 5.38
C VAL A 61 -0.75 4.29 5.07
N LEU A 62 -0.53 5.26 5.96
CA LEU A 62 0.53 6.27 5.82
C LEU A 62 1.91 5.60 5.78
N VAL A 63 2.22 4.78 6.78
CA VAL A 63 3.52 4.08 6.87
C VAL A 63 3.74 3.22 5.63
N PHE A 64 2.72 2.46 5.23
CA PHE A 64 2.79 1.63 4.03
C PHE A 64 3.01 2.47 2.76
N GLY A 65 2.27 3.56 2.57
CA GLY A 65 2.40 4.44 1.41
C GLY A 65 3.78 5.09 1.30
N ILE A 66 4.35 5.56 2.42
CA ILE A 66 5.70 6.14 2.46
C ILE A 66 6.75 5.08 2.11
N VAL A 67 6.71 3.92 2.77
CA VAL A 67 7.65 2.82 2.52
C VAL A 67 7.58 2.34 1.06
N THR A 68 6.36 2.16 0.55
CA THR A 68 6.13 1.73 -0.85
C THR A 68 6.63 2.75 -1.86
N THR A 69 6.46 4.05 -1.59
CA THR A 69 6.92 5.12 -2.48
C THR A 69 8.43 5.20 -2.51
N ILE A 70 9.09 5.15 -1.34
CA ILE A 70 10.56 5.14 -1.24
C ILE A 70 11.12 3.90 -1.94
N TYR A 71 10.51 2.75 -1.68
CA TYR A 71 10.87 1.49 -2.31
C TYR A 71 10.79 1.57 -3.85
N GLY A 72 9.64 2.02 -4.39
CA GLY A 72 9.44 2.14 -5.83
C GLY A 72 10.43 3.11 -6.50
N VAL A 73 10.85 4.18 -5.81
CA VAL A 73 11.88 5.11 -6.32
C VAL A 73 13.25 4.43 -6.37
N ILE A 74 13.63 3.69 -5.33
CA ILE A 74 14.91 2.96 -5.28
C ILE A 74 14.95 1.87 -6.37
N ASP A 75 13.86 1.12 -6.51
CA ASP A 75 13.67 0.07 -7.51
C ASP A 75 13.76 0.63 -8.95
N MET A 76 13.14 1.79 -9.19
CA MET A 76 13.24 2.51 -10.46
C MET A 76 14.69 2.95 -10.77
N ILE A 77 15.42 3.47 -9.79
CA ILE A 77 16.82 3.89 -9.97
C ILE A 77 17.73 2.68 -10.23
N ASN A 78 17.54 1.57 -9.49
CA ASN A 78 18.29 0.33 -9.70
C ASN A 78 18.07 -0.24 -11.10
N SER A 79 16.85 -0.19 -11.62
CA SER A 79 16.53 -0.59 -13.00
C SER A 79 17.30 0.22 -14.06
N PHE A 80 17.58 1.51 -13.82
CA PHE A 80 18.23 2.40 -14.79
C PHE A 80 19.77 2.42 -14.73
N VAL A 81 20.39 2.19 -13.57
CA VAL A 81 21.84 2.40 -13.39
C VAL A 81 22.67 1.12 -13.58
N LYS A 82 22.23 -0.02 -13.02
CA LYS A 82 22.78 -1.39 -13.24
C LYS A 82 21.98 -2.37 -12.36
N PRO A 83 21.56 -3.54 -12.87
CA PRO A 83 20.86 -4.53 -12.06
C PRO A 83 21.82 -5.16 -11.03
N VAL A 84 21.90 -4.57 -9.84
CA VAL A 84 22.47 -5.23 -8.65
C VAL A 84 21.43 -6.22 -8.13
N GLY A 85 21.26 -7.34 -8.83
CA GLY A 85 20.16 -8.28 -8.61
C GLY A 85 20.00 -8.78 -7.17
N ILE A 86 21.07 -8.79 -6.38
CA ILE A 86 21.03 -9.19 -4.97
C ILE A 86 20.36 -8.12 -4.09
N VAL A 87 20.69 -6.84 -4.29
CA VAL A 87 20.13 -5.72 -3.51
C VAL A 87 18.64 -5.56 -3.83
N ASP A 88 18.29 -5.65 -5.11
CA ASP A 88 16.91 -5.58 -5.58
C ASP A 88 16.05 -6.72 -4.99
N THR A 89 16.57 -7.95 -5.01
CA THR A 89 15.87 -9.12 -4.44
C THR A 89 15.65 -8.96 -2.93
N ILE A 90 16.66 -8.52 -2.17
CA ILE A 90 16.53 -8.29 -0.72
C ILE A 90 15.49 -7.22 -0.44
N ALA A 91 15.53 -6.12 -1.19
CA ALA A 91 14.61 -5.01 -1.03
C ALA A 91 13.17 -5.47 -1.35
N ASN A 92 12.96 -6.26 -2.41
CA ASN A 92 11.66 -6.79 -2.79
C ASN A 92 11.09 -7.75 -1.73
N ILE A 93 11.93 -8.63 -1.18
CA ILE A 93 11.54 -9.51 -0.06
C ILE A 93 11.11 -8.67 1.15
N LEU A 94 11.86 -7.62 1.49
CA LEU A 94 11.51 -6.72 2.60
C LEU A 94 10.19 -6.01 2.35
N PHE A 95 9.97 -5.52 1.12
CA PHE A 95 8.73 -4.90 0.68
C PHE A 95 7.53 -5.85 0.80
N LEU A 96 7.68 -7.09 0.35
CA LEU A 96 6.65 -8.13 0.47
C LEU A 96 6.28 -8.42 1.92
N ILE A 97 7.26 -8.48 2.83
CA ILE A 97 7.00 -8.68 4.26
C ILE A 97 6.16 -7.53 4.82
N VAL A 98 6.52 -6.28 4.50
CA VAL A 98 5.76 -5.10 4.93
C VAL A 98 4.35 -5.09 4.33
N LEU A 99 4.21 -5.46 3.06
CA LEU A 99 2.94 -5.54 2.35
C LEU A 99 2.01 -6.62 2.96
N VAL A 100 2.53 -7.81 3.22
CA VAL A 100 1.78 -8.88 3.89
C VAL A 100 1.38 -8.45 5.30
N GLY A 101 2.29 -7.83 6.06
CA GLY A 101 2.00 -7.28 7.38
C GLY A 101 0.86 -6.25 7.34
N PHE A 102 0.89 -5.33 6.38
CA PHE A 102 -0.15 -4.34 6.15
C PHE A 102 -1.50 -4.98 5.75
N LEU A 103 -1.49 -5.97 4.86
CA LEU A 103 -2.70 -6.71 4.46
C LEU A 103 -3.31 -7.49 5.61
N VAL A 104 -2.50 -8.20 6.40
CA VAL A 104 -2.96 -8.95 7.57
C VAL A 104 -3.54 -8.00 8.62
N TYR A 105 -2.86 -6.88 8.90
CA TYR A 105 -3.33 -5.88 9.85
C TYR A 105 -4.66 -5.26 9.39
N THR A 106 -4.74 -4.86 8.12
CA THR A 106 -5.96 -4.29 7.53
C THR A 106 -7.09 -5.31 7.53
N THR A 107 -6.81 -6.59 7.26
CA THR A 107 -7.82 -7.68 7.29
C THR A 107 -8.31 -7.97 8.70
N LYS A 108 -7.43 -7.93 9.71
CA LYS A 108 -7.82 -8.02 11.13
C LYS A 108 -8.73 -6.87 11.53
N LEU A 109 -8.37 -5.64 11.15
CA LEU A 109 -9.22 -4.47 11.37
C LEU A 109 -10.57 -4.64 10.66
N LYS A 110 -10.59 -5.06 9.39
CA LYS A 110 -11.85 -5.34 8.68
C LYS A 110 -12.71 -6.31 9.46
N LYS A 111 -12.19 -7.46 9.88
CA LYS A 111 -12.94 -8.46 10.66
C LYS A 111 -13.46 -7.94 12.00
N GLN A 112 -12.81 -6.93 12.57
CA GLN A 112 -13.24 -6.31 13.83
C GLN A 112 -14.34 -5.26 13.63
N TYR A 113 -14.34 -4.55 12.50
CA TYR A 113 -15.20 -3.39 12.25
C TYR A 113 -16.29 -3.62 11.17
N PHE A 114 -16.25 -4.73 10.42
CA PHE A 114 -17.18 -5.18 9.37
C PHE A 114 -17.55 -6.67 9.56
#